data_AF-A0A7W9ZPA3-F1
#
_entry.id   AF-A0A7W9ZPA3-F1
#
_cell.length_a   1.000
_cell.length_b   1.000
_cell.length_c   1.000
_cell.angle_alpha   90.00
_cell.angle_beta   90.00
_cell.angle_gamma   90.00
#
_symmetry.space_group_name_H-M   'P 1'
#
loop_
_entity.id
_entity.type
_entity.pdbx_description
1 polymer ?
#
loop_
_entity_poly.entity_id
_entity_poly.type
_entity_poly.pdbx_seq_one_letter_code
_entity_poly.pdbx_strand_id
1 'polypeptide(L)'
;MAVESTSMLRSILFVATLPACILCLTAWSIETYRSTEHKQGLSEIREEARGFIAQENASGHEQWNVLEPNAKVLVPRCAVPLQAQWTPKSIGRSKPSVMVVCPAAVPNAVMKRWDVHVPVERKPHPPQKGKHPS
;
A
#
# COMPACT_ATOMS: atom_id res chain seq x y z
N MET A 1 33.61 -43.15 -48.96
CA MET A 1 33.00 -43.74 -47.75
C MET A 1 33.98 -43.56 -46.61
N ALA A 2 33.64 -42.76 -45.60
CA ALA A 2 34.18 -42.78 -44.24
C ALA A 2 33.23 -41.90 -43.40
N VAL A 3 32.76 -42.44 -42.28
CA VAL A 3 31.81 -41.85 -41.32
C VAL A 3 32.61 -41.38 -40.09
N GLU A 4 31.98 -40.57 -39.23
CA GLU A 4 32.41 -40.01 -37.92
C GLU A 4 32.95 -38.57 -37.97
N SER A 5 32.64 -37.66 -37.04
CA SER A 5 31.72 -37.65 -35.90
C SER A 5 31.46 -36.21 -35.47
N THR A 6 30.23 -35.97 -35.00
CA THR A 6 29.78 -34.97 -33.99
C THR A 6 30.40 -33.56 -33.96
N SER A 7 29.54 -32.54 -34.13
CA SER A 7 29.56 -31.37 -33.25
C SER A 7 28.17 -30.74 -33.16
N MET A 8 27.34 -31.29 -32.27
CA MET A 8 26.10 -30.67 -31.78
C MET A 8 26.46 -29.48 -30.88
N LEU A 9 27.00 -28.41 -31.45
CA LEU A 9 27.37 -27.21 -30.73
C LEU A 9 26.95 -25.99 -31.55
N ARG A 10 25.67 -25.61 -31.48
CA ARG A 10 25.21 -24.24 -31.83
C ARG A 10 23.75 -23.94 -31.52
N SER A 11 23.23 -24.36 -30.37
CA SER A 11 21.91 -23.86 -29.90
C SER A 11 21.84 -23.69 -28.38
N ILE A 12 22.92 -23.18 -27.79
CA ILE A 12 22.90 -22.62 -26.43
C ILE A 12 23.35 -21.16 -26.51
N LEU A 13 22.56 -20.34 -27.19
CA LEU A 13 22.49 -18.91 -26.88
C LEU A 13 21.22 -18.71 -26.06
N PHE A 14 21.21 -19.34 -24.89
CA PHE A 14 20.20 -19.11 -23.86
C PHE A 14 20.39 -17.70 -23.30
N VAL A 15 19.43 -16.83 -23.62
CA VAL A 15 18.75 -15.92 -22.68
C VAL A 15 19.61 -15.49 -21.48
N ALA A 16 20.54 -14.55 -21.67
CA ALA A 16 21.36 -14.04 -20.57
C ALA A 16 21.48 -12.50 -20.56
N THR A 17 20.43 -11.77 -20.95
CA THR A 17 20.43 -10.29 -20.95
C THR A 17 19.28 -9.63 -20.17
N LEU A 18 18.42 -10.41 -19.49
CA LEU A 18 17.29 -9.89 -18.70
C LEU A 18 17.47 -9.72 -17.17
N PRO A 19 18.58 -10.06 -16.47
CA PRO A 19 18.60 -9.96 -15.00
C PRO A 19 18.59 -8.53 -14.47
N ALA A 20 19.19 -7.58 -15.19
CA ALA A 20 19.42 -6.22 -14.68
C ALA A 20 18.13 -5.39 -14.54
N CYS A 21 17.13 -5.62 -15.41
CA CYS A 21 15.86 -4.87 -15.35
C CYS A 21 14.99 -5.21 -14.13
N ILE A 22 15.10 -6.43 -13.58
CA ILE A 22 14.28 -6.87 -12.44
C ILE A 22 14.74 -6.16 -11.16
N LEU A 23 16.05 -5.98 -10.97
CA LEU A 23 16.63 -5.34 -9.77
C LEU A 23 16.28 -3.85 -9.66
N CYS A 24 16.12 -3.13 -10.77
CA CYS A 24 15.77 -1.71 -10.75
C CYS A 24 14.32 -1.46 -10.31
N LEU A 25 13.39 -2.36 -10.67
CA LEU A 25 11.96 -2.23 -10.31
C LEU A 25 11.72 -2.53 -8.83
N THR A 26 12.47 -3.46 -8.24
CA THR A 26 12.32 -3.81 -6.82
C THR A 26 12.83 -2.68 -5.91
N ALA A 27 13.91 -1.99 -6.30
CA ALA A 27 14.48 -0.89 -5.52
C ALA A 27 13.50 0.29 -5.35
N TRP A 28 12.78 0.70 -6.40
CA TRP A 28 11.81 1.80 -6.31
C TRP A 28 10.60 1.41 -5.45
N SER A 29 10.10 0.17 -5.57
CA SER A 29 8.95 -0.30 -4.77
C SER A 29 9.23 -0.30 -3.27
N ILE A 30 10.43 -0.73 -2.85
CA ILE A 30 10.81 -0.78 -1.42
C ILE A 30 10.89 0.62 -0.82
N GLU A 31 11.51 1.55 -1.57
CA GLU A 31 11.77 2.91 -1.10
C GLU A 31 10.47 3.68 -0.84
N THR A 32 9.43 3.54 -1.66
CA THR A 32 8.14 4.23 -1.41
C THR A 32 7.30 3.54 -0.33
N TYR A 33 7.44 2.22 -0.18
CA TYR A 33 6.59 1.46 0.75
C TYR A 33 7.06 1.58 2.21
N ARG A 34 8.37 1.64 2.45
CA ARG A 34 8.94 1.72 3.81
C ARG A 34 9.36 3.13 4.18
N SER A 35 9.31 3.42 5.47
CA SER A 35 9.83 4.69 5.99
C SER A 35 11.35 4.73 5.91
N THR A 36 11.89 5.89 5.55
CA THR A 36 13.33 6.17 5.60
C THR A 36 13.62 7.14 6.74
N GLU A 37 14.83 7.70 6.81
CA GLU A 37 15.17 8.77 7.75
C GLU A 37 14.32 10.04 7.55
N HIS A 38 13.95 10.34 6.30
CA HIS A 38 13.34 11.62 5.95
C HIS A 38 11.92 11.49 5.39
N LYS A 39 11.51 10.31 4.94
CA LYS A 39 10.22 10.07 4.30
C LYS A 39 9.38 9.08 5.10
N GLN A 40 8.08 9.34 5.19
CA GLN A 40 7.13 8.36 5.72
C GLN A 40 6.76 7.34 4.64
N GLY A 41 6.89 6.06 4.96
CA GLY A 41 6.48 4.97 4.07
C GLY A 41 4.96 4.82 3.99
N LEU A 42 4.49 4.41 2.80
CA LEU A 42 3.07 4.16 2.58
C LEU A 42 2.56 2.95 3.38
N SER A 43 3.43 1.99 3.71
CA SER A 43 3.06 0.79 4.49
C SER A 43 2.63 1.15 5.91
N GLU A 44 3.39 2.03 6.55
CA GLU A 44 3.15 2.47 7.93
C GLU A 44 1.92 3.38 8.00
N ILE A 45 1.70 4.23 6.98
CA ILE A 45 0.45 5.01 6.86
C ILE A 45 -0.76 4.08 6.75
N ARG A 46 -0.65 3.04 5.92
CA ARG A 46 -1.73 2.08 5.74
C ARG A 46 -1.95 1.23 6.99
N GLU A 47 -0.89 0.85 7.69
CA GLU A 47 -0.94 0.08 8.93
C GLU A 47 -1.68 0.86 10.02
N GLU A 48 -1.41 2.15 10.16
CA GLU A 48 -2.15 3.01 11.08
C GLU A 48 -3.66 3.04 10.74
N ALA A 49 -3.99 3.22 9.45
CA ALA A 49 -5.38 3.16 9.01
C ALA A 49 -6.04 1.79 9.26
N ARG A 50 -5.28 0.70 9.14
CA ARG A 50 -5.76 -0.65 9.48
C ARG A 50 -6.03 -0.81 10.97
N GLY A 51 -5.16 -0.28 11.83
CA GLY A 51 -5.37 -0.27 13.28
C GLY A 51 -6.68 0.41 13.66
N PHE A 52 -6.92 1.60 13.11
CA PHE A 52 -8.16 2.34 13.30
C PHE A 52 -9.39 1.56 12.81
N ILE A 53 -9.37 1.02 11.58
CA ILE A 53 -10.49 0.25 11.05
C ILE A 53 -10.71 -1.06 11.80
N ALA A 54 -9.67 -1.70 12.34
CA ALA A 54 -9.85 -2.87 13.19
C ALA A 54 -10.66 -2.53 14.45
N GLN A 55 -10.39 -1.38 15.07
CA GLN A 55 -11.15 -0.89 16.22
C GLN A 55 -12.59 -0.53 15.85
N GLU A 56 -12.80 0.18 14.74
CA GLU A 56 -14.14 0.50 14.23
C GLU A 56 -14.96 -0.75 13.86
N ASN A 57 -14.31 -1.75 13.27
CA ASN A 57 -14.97 -3.01 12.94
C ASN A 57 -15.35 -3.82 14.19
N ALA A 58 -14.59 -3.68 15.29
CA ALA A 58 -14.89 -4.33 16.56
C ALA A 58 -16.06 -3.67 17.32
N SER A 59 -16.37 -2.40 17.04
CA SER A 59 -17.49 -1.67 17.66
C SER A 59 -18.87 -2.04 17.09
N GLY A 60 -18.93 -2.80 16.00
CA GLY A 60 -20.12 -3.56 15.60
C GLY A 60 -21.13 -2.87 14.67
N HIS A 61 -20.81 -1.70 14.10
CA HIS A 61 -21.75 -0.98 13.22
C HIS A 61 -21.68 -1.43 11.76
N GLU A 62 -20.49 -1.37 11.16
CA GLU A 62 -20.25 -1.69 9.75
C GLU A 62 -18.88 -2.36 9.63
N GLN A 63 -18.68 -3.18 8.60
CA GLN A 63 -17.41 -3.85 8.35
C GLN A 63 -16.71 -3.20 7.17
N TRP A 64 -15.44 -2.83 7.37
CA TRP A 64 -14.64 -2.09 6.40
C TRP A 64 -13.32 -2.78 6.08
N ASN A 65 -12.85 -2.60 4.85
CA ASN A 65 -11.51 -2.95 4.38
C ASN A 65 -10.71 -1.68 4.07
N VAL A 66 -9.43 -1.67 4.46
CA VAL A 66 -8.49 -0.60 4.13
C VAL A 66 -7.81 -0.87 2.79
N LEU A 67 -7.92 0.09 1.87
CA LEU A 67 -7.29 0.04 0.55
C LEU A 67 -5.85 0.58 0.60
N GLU A 68 -5.15 0.56 -0.53
CA GLU A 68 -3.85 1.20 -0.61
C GLU A 68 -3.99 2.74 -0.57
N PRO A 69 -3.09 3.45 0.12
CA PRO A 69 -2.94 4.89 -0.04
C PRO A 69 -2.62 5.25 -1.51
N ASN A 70 -2.84 6.50 -1.88
CA ASN A 70 -2.42 6.99 -3.20
C ASN A 70 -0.89 6.88 -3.32
N ALA A 71 -0.39 6.12 -4.30
CA ALA A 71 1.04 5.90 -4.52
C ALA A 71 1.85 7.19 -4.82
N LYS A 72 1.17 8.30 -5.12
CA LYS A 72 1.78 9.63 -5.31
C LYS A 72 1.98 10.40 -4.00
N VAL A 73 1.54 9.86 -2.87
CA VAL A 73 1.75 10.48 -1.55
C VAL A 73 3.24 10.45 -1.23
N LEU A 74 3.79 11.63 -0.95
CA LEU A 74 5.15 11.82 -0.51
C LEU A 74 5.13 12.84 0.63
N VAL A 75 5.37 12.37 1.85
CA VAL A 75 5.35 13.21 3.06
C VAL A 75 6.60 12.94 3.91
N PRO A 76 7.10 13.93 4.66
CA PRO A 76 8.22 13.73 5.57
C PRO A 76 7.88 12.70 6.65
N ARG A 77 8.91 12.02 7.17
CA ARG A 77 8.76 11.10 8.30
C ARG A 77 8.10 11.79 9.49
N CYS A 78 7.15 11.11 10.12
CA CYS A 78 6.57 11.60 11.37
C CYS A 78 7.54 11.41 12.55
N ALA A 79 7.72 12.45 13.37
CA ALA A 79 8.59 12.41 14.55
C ALA A 79 7.86 11.86 15.79
N VAL A 80 6.54 11.74 15.72
CA VAL A 80 5.65 11.27 16.78
C VAL A 80 4.73 10.18 16.23
N PRO A 81 4.05 9.40 17.07
CA PRO A 81 3.09 8.41 16.59
C PRO A 81 2.04 9.04 15.66
N LEU A 82 1.70 8.31 14.61
CA LEU A 82 0.60 8.69 13.73
C LEU A 82 -0.71 8.64 14.49
N GLN A 83 -1.68 9.43 14.02
CA GLN A 83 -3.04 9.42 14.52
C GLN A 83 -3.97 9.03 13.38
N ALA A 84 -5.11 8.44 13.70
CA ALA A 84 -6.12 8.09 12.71
C ALA A 84 -7.51 8.48 13.18
N GLN A 85 -8.31 8.96 12.25
CA GLN A 85 -9.72 9.25 12.45
C GLN A 85 -10.49 9.11 11.14
N TRP A 86 -11.80 8.98 11.21
CA TRP A 86 -12.64 9.12 10.03
C TRP A 86 -12.40 10.48 9.36
N THR A 87 -12.23 10.49 8.03
CA THR A 87 -12.13 11.76 7.31
C THR A 87 -13.43 12.55 7.47
N PRO A 88 -13.39 13.81 7.95
CA PRO A 88 -14.59 14.62 8.12
C PRO A 88 -15.37 14.80 6.82
N LYS A 89 -16.70 14.68 6.86
CA LYS A 89 -17.57 14.87 5.68
C LYS A 89 -17.47 16.27 5.08
N SER A 90 -17.11 17.28 5.89
CA SER A 90 -16.91 18.66 5.46
C SER A 90 -15.80 18.83 4.41
N ILE A 91 -14.89 17.86 4.29
CA ILE A 91 -13.80 17.88 3.28
C ILE A 91 -14.32 17.48 1.88
N GLY A 92 -15.60 17.11 1.74
CA GLY A 92 -16.25 16.94 0.44
C GLY A 92 -15.79 15.72 -0.36
N ARG A 93 -15.21 14.71 0.31
CA ARG A 93 -14.80 13.47 -0.37
C ARG A 93 -16.01 12.61 -0.73
N SER A 94 -16.04 12.12 -1.96
CA SER A 94 -17.10 11.23 -2.46
C SER A 94 -17.03 9.81 -1.89
N LYS A 95 -15.83 9.36 -1.48
CA LYS A 95 -15.60 8.02 -0.93
C LYS A 95 -15.19 8.10 0.55
N PRO A 96 -15.68 7.19 1.41
CA PRO A 96 -15.20 7.03 2.77
C PRO A 96 -13.68 6.81 2.80
N SER A 97 -13.03 7.38 3.82
CA SER A 97 -11.60 7.25 4.03
C SER A 97 -11.25 7.48 5.49
N VAL A 98 -10.11 6.95 5.90
CA VAL A 98 -9.44 7.28 7.15
C VAL A 98 -8.45 8.38 6.88
N MET A 99 -8.46 9.43 7.68
CA MET A 99 -7.44 10.47 7.68
C MET A 99 -6.35 10.08 8.67
N VAL A 100 -5.17 9.76 8.16
CA VAL A 100 -3.97 9.48 8.95
C VAL A 100 -3.17 10.76 9.09
N VAL A 101 -2.92 11.19 10.32
CA VAL A 101 -2.38 12.50 10.65
C VAL A 101 -1.01 12.36 11.31
N CYS A 102 -0.07 13.18 10.85
CA CYS A 102 1.17 13.45 11.55
C CYS A 102 1.14 14.87 12.13
N PRO A 103 1.02 15.02 13.46
CA PRO A 103 0.96 16.34 14.08
C PRO A 103 2.34 17.04 14.14
N ALA A 104 3.43 16.26 14.11
CA ALA A 104 4.80 16.77 14.10
C ALA A 104 5.71 15.89 13.23
N ALA A 105 6.15 16.41 12.09
CA ALA A 105 7.16 15.79 11.24
C ALA A 105 8.57 16.00 11.79
N VAL A 106 9.50 15.11 11.41
CA VAL A 106 10.95 15.34 11.61
C VAL A 106 11.33 16.70 11.00
N PRO A 107 12.22 17.50 11.63
CA PRO A 107 12.60 18.82 11.10
C PRO A 107 12.96 18.78 9.62
N ASN A 108 12.25 19.59 8.83
CA ASN A 108 12.43 19.69 7.38
C ASN A 108 11.96 21.08 6.89
N ALA A 109 12.30 21.42 5.65
CA ALA A 109 11.97 22.72 5.06
C ALA A 109 10.57 22.80 4.41
N VAL A 110 9.86 21.67 4.28
CA VAL A 110 8.67 21.55 3.41
C VAL A 110 7.37 21.61 4.21
N MET A 111 7.18 20.71 5.17
CA MET A 111 5.94 20.61 5.95
C MET A 111 6.20 20.12 7.38
N LYS A 112 5.63 20.83 8.36
CA LYS A 112 5.79 20.51 9.79
C LYS A 112 4.74 19.51 10.31
N ARG A 113 3.63 19.39 9.59
CA ARG A 113 2.50 18.50 9.87
C ARG A 113 1.85 18.12 8.54
N TRP A 114 1.17 16.99 8.51
CA TRP A 114 0.48 16.51 7.32
C TRP A 114 -0.63 15.54 7.66
N ASP A 115 -1.52 15.33 6.72
CA ASP A 115 -2.52 14.27 6.76
C ASP A 115 -2.61 13.58 5.40
N VAL A 116 -2.94 12.28 5.44
CA VAL A 116 -3.10 11.43 4.26
C VAL A 116 -4.43 10.70 4.38
N HIS A 117 -5.26 10.80 3.34
CA HIS A 117 -6.52 10.08 3.28
C HIS A 117 -6.33 8.69 2.66
N VAL A 118 -6.51 7.66 3.47
CA VAL A 118 -6.47 6.26 3.06
C VAL A 118 -7.90 5.80 2.74
N PRO A 119 -8.20 5.42 1.49
CA PRO A 119 -9.54 4.98 1.12
C PRO A 119 -9.96 3.71 1.84
N VAL A 120 -11.25 3.58 2.13
CA VAL A 120 -11.84 2.34 2.63
C VAL A 120 -13.05 1.95 1.79
N GLU A 121 -13.38 0.66 1.85
CA GLU A 121 -14.58 0.11 1.23
C GLU A 121 -15.34 -0.75 2.25
N ARG A 122 -16.66 -0.79 2.11
CA ARG A 122 -17.49 -1.69 2.92
C ARG A 122 -17.20 -3.13 2.48
N LYS A 123 -17.07 -4.03 3.45
CA LYS A 123 -17.06 -5.46 3.16
C LYS A 123 -18.43 -5.84 2.58
N PRO A 124 -18.48 -6.66 1.52
CA PRO A 124 -19.74 -7.24 1.08
C PRO A 124 -20.42 -7.93 2.26
N HIS A 125 -21.72 -7.68 2.45
CA HIS A 125 -22.49 -8.50 3.37
C HIS A 125 -22.47 -9.94 2.86
N PRO A 126 -22.25 -10.94 3.73
CA PRO A 126 -22.42 -12.33 3.33
C PRO A 126 -23.83 -12.49 2.75
N PRO A 127 -24.03 -13.27 1.68
CA PRO A 127 -25.38 -13.59 1.23
C PRO A 127 -26.14 -14.20 2.41
N GLN A 128 -27.23 -13.56 2.82
CA GLN A 128 -28.14 -14.14 3.80
C GLN A 128 -28.66 -15.45 3.20
N LYS A 129 -28.28 -16.59 3.78
CA LYS A 129 -28.86 -17.89 3.39
C LYS A 129 -30.38 -17.77 3.51
N GLY A 130 -31.06 -18.15 2.43
CA GLY A 130 -32.44 -17.80 2.12
C GLY A 130 -33.42 -17.88 3.28
N LYS A 131 -34.16 -16.79 3.48
CA LYS A 131 -35.46 -16.83 4.13
C LYS A 131 -36.42 -17.51 3.14
N HIS A 132 -36.66 -18.80 3.32
CA HIS A 132 -37.64 -19.55 2.54
C HIS A 132 -39.03 -18.98 2.88
N PRO A 133 -39.83 -18.50 1.91
CA PRO A 133 -41.23 -18.20 2.17
C PRO A 133 -41.97 -19.54 2.37
N SER A 134 -42.60 -19.68 3.54
CA SER A 134 -43.64 -20.70 3.79
C SER A 134 -44.89 -20.42 2.98
#